data_AF-A0A1A8KC27-F1
#
_entry.id   AF-A0A1A8KC27-F1
#
_cell.length_a   1.000
_cell.length_b   1.000
_cell.length_c   1.000
_cell.angle_alpha   90.00
_cell.angle_beta   90.00
_cell.angle_gamma   90.00
#
_symmetry.space_group_name_H-M   'P 1'
#
loop_
_entity.id
_entity.type
_entity.pdbx_description
1 polymer ?
#
loop_
_entity_poly.entity_id
_entity_poly.type
_entity_poly.pdbx_seq_one_letter_code
_entity_poly.pdbx_strand_id
1 'polypeptide(L)'
;LGLVALQHRGQESAGIVTSDGASTPTYTSHKGMGLVSSAFPPEALLKLRYGNLGICHTRYSTTGFSELQNCQPFVVDTLHGKIAVAHNGELVNSRALRKKVMRHGVGLSTGSDSELITQLLALTPPMEELNTPDWVARIKNLMTETPTSYSLLVMFKDVIYAVRDPYGNRPLSIGRVVPISKLHSTGAGEEDTEGWVVSSESCSFQSIGAKYYREVLPGEIVQISKHGVQSLSVVPRPEGDLPAFCIFEYVYFARPDSIFEGQMVYTVRQRCGRQLAIEAPTDVDVVSTVPESATPAALGYAQQSGLPYMEVLC
;
A
#
# COMPACT_ATOMS: atom_id res chain seq x y z
N LEU A 1 -9.94 -3.65 10.71
CA LEU A 1 -8.71 -3.76 11.54
C LEU A 1 -7.46 -3.34 10.76
N GLY A 2 -7.13 -3.97 9.62
CA GLY A 2 -5.97 -3.56 8.81
C GLY A 2 -5.93 -2.06 8.47
N LEU A 3 -7.03 -1.47 7.99
CA LEU A 3 -7.11 -0.03 7.74
C LEU A 3 -6.95 0.84 8.99
N VAL A 4 -7.41 0.38 10.16
CA VAL A 4 -7.25 1.13 11.42
C VAL A 4 -5.76 1.24 11.76
N ALA A 5 -5.00 0.16 11.55
CA ALA A 5 -3.56 0.15 11.77
C ALA A 5 -2.77 1.04 10.77
N LEU A 6 -3.38 1.38 9.63
CA LEU A 6 -2.84 2.24 8.57
C LEU A 6 -3.50 3.63 8.52
N GLN A 7 -4.28 4.00 9.54
CA GLN A 7 -5.02 5.27 9.55
C GLN A 7 -4.10 6.50 9.45
N HIS A 8 -2.86 6.40 9.93
CA HIS A 8 -1.85 7.46 9.83
C HIS A 8 -1.47 7.79 8.38
N ARG A 9 -1.69 6.85 7.44
CA ARG A 9 -1.41 7.06 6.01
C ARG A 9 -2.51 7.82 5.27
N GLY A 10 -3.64 8.09 5.92
CA GLY A 10 -4.75 8.83 5.32
C GLY A 10 -5.99 8.86 6.21
N GLN A 11 -6.57 10.05 6.40
CA GLN A 11 -7.66 10.29 7.35
C GLN A 11 -8.90 10.91 6.71
N GLU A 12 -8.87 11.17 5.41
CA GLU A 12 -9.94 11.90 4.73
C GLU A 12 -11.08 11.02 4.28
N SER A 13 -10.79 9.77 3.95
CA SER A 13 -11.79 8.78 3.59
C SER A 13 -11.22 7.38 3.69
N ALA A 14 -12.14 6.41 3.74
CA ALA A 14 -11.80 5.01 3.68
C ALA A 14 -12.83 4.23 2.84
N GLY A 15 -12.38 3.13 2.23
CA GLY A 15 -13.22 2.27 1.41
C GLY A 15 -12.76 0.83 1.41
N ILE A 16 -13.71 -0.08 1.26
CA ILE A 16 -13.51 -1.52 1.16
C ILE A 16 -14.35 -2.05 -0.01
N VAL A 17 -13.74 -2.92 -0.81
CA VAL A 17 -14.43 -3.72 -1.81
C VAL A 17 -14.15 -5.19 -1.52
N THR A 18 -15.20 -6.00 -1.36
CA THR A 18 -15.11 -7.45 -1.15
C THR A 18 -15.75 -8.23 -2.29
N SER A 19 -15.33 -9.48 -2.46
CA SER A 19 -15.92 -10.45 -3.37
C SER A 19 -15.91 -11.86 -2.77
N ASP A 20 -16.81 -12.71 -3.25
CA ASP A 20 -16.89 -14.14 -2.93
C ASP A 20 -15.97 -15.00 -3.82
N GLY A 21 -15.32 -14.40 -4.82
CA GLY A 21 -14.44 -15.09 -5.75
C GLY A 21 -15.17 -16.11 -6.65
N ALA A 22 -16.49 -16.00 -6.78
CA ALA A 22 -17.28 -16.89 -7.63
C ALA A 22 -16.99 -16.65 -9.14
N SER A 23 -17.37 -17.61 -9.99
CA SER A 23 -17.17 -17.52 -11.45
C SER A 23 -17.76 -16.24 -12.07
N THR A 24 -18.88 -15.78 -11.51
CA THR A 24 -19.44 -14.44 -11.76
C THR A 24 -19.27 -13.65 -10.46
N PRO A 25 -18.15 -12.95 -10.27
CA PRO A 25 -17.82 -12.38 -8.99
C PRO A 25 -18.73 -11.19 -8.68
N THR A 26 -19.35 -11.21 -7.50
CA THR A 26 -20.11 -10.05 -7.00
C THR A 26 -19.16 -9.14 -6.23
N TYR A 27 -19.12 -7.86 -6.57
CA TYR A 27 -18.29 -6.86 -5.90
C TYR A 27 -19.18 -6.06 -4.96
N THR A 28 -18.95 -6.18 -3.66
CA THR A 28 -19.64 -5.36 -2.66
C THR A 28 -18.71 -4.25 -2.20
N SER A 29 -19.10 -3.00 -2.42
CA SER A 29 -18.30 -1.83 -2.08
C SER A 29 -18.99 -1.00 -1.01
N HIS A 30 -18.21 -0.52 -0.04
CA HIS A 30 -18.62 0.57 0.86
C HIS A 30 -17.49 1.58 1.00
N LYS A 31 -17.83 2.86 0.93
CA LYS A 31 -16.89 3.98 1.01
C LYS A 31 -17.50 5.09 1.85
N GLY A 32 -16.68 5.76 2.65
CA GLY A 32 -17.12 6.87 3.50
C GLY A 32 -16.02 7.90 3.71
N MET A 33 -16.43 9.12 4.03
CA MET A 33 -15.52 10.20 4.40
C MET A 33 -15.08 10.09 5.86
N GLY A 34 -13.93 10.69 6.16
CA GLY A 34 -13.32 10.73 7.48
C GLY A 34 -12.53 9.47 7.83
N LEU A 35 -12.35 9.29 9.14
CA LEU A 35 -11.65 8.16 9.73
C LEU A 35 -12.37 6.83 9.43
N VAL A 36 -11.65 5.72 9.51
CA VAL A 36 -12.18 4.36 9.29
C VAL A 36 -13.35 4.07 10.23
N SER A 37 -13.30 4.52 11.48
CA SER A 37 -14.39 4.34 12.46
C SER A 37 -15.67 5.06 12.06
N SER A 38 -15.56 6.22 11.42
CA SER A 38 -16.70 7.00 10.92
C SER A 38 -17.20 6.50 9.57
N ALA A 39 -16.29 6.04 8.70
CA ALA A 39 -16.61 5.58 7.36
C ALA A 39 -17.35 4.23 7.35
N PHE A 40 -17.18 3.39 8.37
CA PHE A 40 -17.74 2.03 8.43
C PHE A 40 -18.60 1.81 9.68
N PRO A 41 -19.86 2.26 9.68
CA PRO A 41 -20.80 1.89 10.73
C PRO A 41 -21.16 0.38 10.65
N PRO A 42 -21.70 -0.23 11.72
CA PRO A 42 -21.95 -1.68 11.79
C PRO A 42 -22.75 -2.24 10.61
N GLU A 43 -23.77 -1.51 10.16
CA GLU A 43 -24.61 -1.89 9.01
C GLU A 43 -23.84 -1.92 7.68
N ALA A 44 -22.82 -1.08 7.53
CA ALA A 44 -21.95 -1.10 6.35
C ALA A 44 -21.02 -2.32 6.39
N LEU A 45 -20.42 -2.61 7.55
CA LEU A 45 -19.58 -3.80 7.74
C LEU A 45 -20.36 -5.09 7.50
N LEU A 46 -21.61 -5.14 7.96
CA LEU A 46 -22.50 -6.27 7.73
C LEU A 46 -22.68 -6.56 6.24
N LYS A 47 -22.74 -5.55 5.36
CA LYS A 47 -22.88 -5.78 3.91
C LYS A 47 -21.64 -6.46 3.30
N LEU A 48 -20.46 -6.20 3.85
CA LEU A 48 -19.17 -6.69 3.33
C LEU A 48 -18.84 -8.13 3.76
N ARG A 49 -19.56 -8.69 4.74
CA ARG A 49 -19.23 -9.95 5.45
C ARG A 49 -19.20 -11.22 4.59
N TYR A 50 -19.81 -11.19 3.42
CA TYR A 50 -19.98 -12.37 2.57
C TYR A 50 -18.81 -12.62 1.61
N GLY A 51 -17.81 -11.74 1.59
CA GLY A 51 -16.61 -11.94 0.79
C GLY A 51 -15.49 -12.65 1.54
N ASN A 52 -14.76 -13.51 0.84
CA ASN A 52 -13.50 -14.13 1.28
C ASN A 52 -12.26 -13.47 0.63
N LEU A 53 -12.49 -12.53 -0.28
CA LEU A 53 -11.48 -11.73 -0.96
C LEU A 53 -11.83 -10.25 -0.80
N GLY A 54 -10.84 -9.38 -0.64
CA GLY A 54 -11.10 -7.95 -0.62
C GLY A 54 -9.87 -7.07 -0.64
N ILE A 55 -10.07 -5.85 -1.15
CA ILE A 55 -9.07 -4.78 -1.10
C ILE A 55 -9.69 -3.55 -0.44
N CYS A 56 -8.83 -2.72 0.13
CA CYS A 56 -9.26 -1.58 0.93
C CYS A 56 -8.25 -0.44 0.86
N HIS A 57 -8.67 0.76 1.24
CA HIS A 57 -7.84 1.96 1.16
C HIS A 57 -8.23 3.01 2.21
N THR A 58 -7.24 3.72 2.75
CA THR A 58 -7.37 5.00 3.47
C THR A 58 -6.71 6.10 2.64
N ARG A 59 -7.40 7.23 2.46
CA ARG A 59 -6.92 8.31 1.58
C ARG A 59 -6.32 9.48 2.35
N TYR A 60 -5.16 9.92 1.88
CA TYR A 60 -4.57 11.24 2.11
C TYR A 60 -4.62 11.98 0.77
N SER A 61 -5.17 13.20 0.71
CA SER A 61 -5.24 13.94 -0.56
C SER A 61 -3.87 14.51 -0.91
N THR A 62 -3.25 13.91 -1.92
CA THR A 62 -2.13 14.51 -2.65
C THR A 62 -2.65 15.34 -3.83
N THR A 63 -3.70 14.85 -4.50
CA THR A 63 -4.38 15.50 -5.64
C THR A 63 -5.89 15.25 -5.60
N GLY A 64 -6.67 16.23 -6.10
CA GLY A 64 -8.13 16.21 -6.12
C GLY A 64 -8.77 16.62 -4.78
N PHE A 65 -10.02 17.08 -4.82
CA PHE A 65 -10.74 17.53 -3.63
C PHE A 65 -11.07 16.37 -2.67
N SER A 66 -11.32 16.71 -1.40
CA SER A 66 -11.80 15.75 -0.40
C SER A 66 -13.29 15.47 -0.64
N GLU A 67 -13.57 14.53 -1.55
CA GLU A 67 -14.90 14.19 -2.00
C GLU A 67 -15.07 12.68 -2.09
N LEU A 68 -16.29 12.20 -1.85
CA LEU A 68 -16.64 10.78 -1.83
C LEU A 68 -16.29 10.07 -3.15
N GLN A 69 -16.38 10.77 -4.28
CA GLN A 69 -16.05 10.22 -5.60
C GLN A 69 -14.57 9.82 -5.74
N ASN A 70 -13.67 10.47 -4.98
CA ASN A 70 -12.25 10.16 -4.97
C ASN A 70 -11.89 9.01 -4.02
N CYS A 71 -12.87 8.48 -3.28
CA CYS A 71 -12.64 7.36 -2.37
C CYS A 71 -12.33 6.08 -3.15
N GLN A 72 -11.21 5.46 -2.81
CA GLN A 72 -10.78 4.17 -3.31
C GLN A 72 -11.34 3.03 -2.45
N PRO A 73 -11.32 1.76 -2.90
CA PRO A 73 -10.89 1.26 -4.22
C PRO A 73 -11.84 1.65 -5.36
N PHE A 74 -11.32 1.92 -6.57
CA PHE A 74 -12.15 2.13 -7.76
C PHE A 74 -12.62 0.79 -8.32
N VAL A 75 -13.88 0.70 -8.73
CA VAL A 75 -14.45 -0.51 -9.36
C VAL A 75 -14.92 -0.12 -10.75
N VAL A 76 -14.45 -0.83 -11.77
CA VAL A 76 -14.79 -0.58 -13.18
C VAL A 76 -15.15 -1.89 -13.85
N ASP A 77 -16.15 -1.85 -14.73
CA ASP A 77 -16.48 -2.96 -15.61
C ASP A 77 -15.58 -2.93 -16.85
N THR A 78 -15.03 -4.08 -17.22
CA THR A 78 -14.10 -4.22 -18.35
C THR A 78 -14.60 -5.30 -19.30
N LEU A 79 -13.96 -5.42 -20.47
CA LEU A 79 -14.24 -6.51 -21.42
C LEU A 79 -14.16 -7.91 -20.78
N HIS A 80 -13.38 -8.05 -19.70
CA HIS A 80 -13.13 -9.34 -19.04
C HIS A 80 -13.86 -9.48 -17.69
N GLY A 81 -14.74 -8.54 -17.37
CA GLY A 81 -15.45 -8.46 -16.10
C GLY A 81 -14.93 -7.35 -15.18
N LYS A 82 -15.48 -7.27 -13.97
CA LYS A 82 -15.16 -6.19 -13.02
C LYS A 82 -13.76 -6.35 -12.45
N ILE A 83 -13.06 -5.23 -12.31
CA ILE A 83 -11.86 -5.10 -11.49
C ILE A 83 -12.10 -4.11 -10.36
N ALA A 84 -11.37 -4.29 -9.26
CA ALA A 84 -11.21 -3.25 -8.26
C ALA A 84 -9.74 -2.91 -8.09
N VAL A 85 -9.42 -1.61 -7.94
CA VAL A 85 -8.05 -1.13 -7.82
C VAL A 85 -7.91 -0.21 -6.61
N ALA A 86 -6.91 -0.50 -5.78
CA ALA A 86 -6.42 0.38 -4.73
C ALA A 86 -4.97 0.78 -5.04
N HIS A 87 -4.66 2.06 -4.85
CA HIS A 87 -3.43 2.71 -5.28
C HIS A 87 -2.91 3.64 -4.20
N ASN A 88 -1.64 3.44 -3.83
CA ASN A 88 -0.84 4.37 -3.04
C ASN A 88 0.30 4.87 -3.94
N GLY A 89 0.30 6.16 -4.28
CA GLY A 89 1.26 6.72 -5.20
C GLY A 89 0.77 7.99 -5.90
N GLU A 90 1.55 8.44 -6.88
CA GLU A 90 1.24 9.58 -7.73
C GLU A 90 1.90 9.39 -9.10
N LEU A 91 1.15 9.69 -10.16
CA LEU A 91 1.61 9.57 -11.55
C LEU A 91 2.16 10.90 -12.06
N VAL A 92 3.49 10.97 -12.20
CA VAL A 92 4.19 12.17 -12.71
C VAL A 92 3.75 12.61 -14.12
N ASN A 93 3.25 11.68 -14.93
CA ASN A 93 2.80 11.91 -16.30
C ASN A 93 1.27 11.81 -16.47
N SER A 94 0.50 11.94 -15.38
CA SER A 94 -0.96 11.83 -15.35
C SER A 94 -1.68 12.65 -16.43
N ARG A 95 -1.22 13.88 -16.72
CA ARG A 95 -1.81 14.75 -17.76
C ARG A 95 -1.78 14.13 -19.15
N ALA A 96 -0.68 13.46 -19.52
CA ALA A 96 -0.54 12.83 -20.83
C ALA A 96 -1.41 11.57 -20.92
N LEU A 97 -1.39 10.75 -19.87
CA LEU A 97 -2.18 9.53 -19.76
C LEU A 97 -3.69 9.82 -19.76
N ARG A 98 -4.12 10.90 -19.09
CA ARG A 98 -5.51 11.37 -19.10
C ARG A 98 -5.98 11.69 -20.52
N LYS A 99 -5.18 12.42 -21.30
CA LYS A 99 -5.49 12.71 -22.71
C LYS A 99 -5.58 11.43 -23.54
N LYS A 100 -4.70 10.45 -23.30
CA LYS A 100 -4.74 9.15 -23.97
C LYS A 100 -6.06 8.44 -23.69
N VAL A 101 -6.45 8.29 -22.43
CA VAL A 101 -7.71 7.63 -22.03
C VAL A 101 -8.92 8.33 -22.64
N MET A 102 -8.99 9.66 -22.56
CA MET A 102 -10.12 10.42 -23.13
C MET A 102 -10.20 10.33 -24.66
N ARG A 103 -9.06 10.22 -25.37
CA ARG A 103 -9.03 9.99 -26.83
C ARG A 103 -9.58 8.63 -27.24
N HIS A 104 -9.58 7.65 -26.34
CA HIS A 104 -10.22 6.35 -26.54
C HIS A 104 -11.72 6.37 -26.21
N GLY A 105 -12.30 7.54 -25.95
CA GLY A 105 -13.73 7.70 -25.64
C GLY A 105 -14.10 7.37 -24.19
N VAL A 106 -13.12 7.18 -23.30
CA VAL A 106 -13.36 6.87 -21.89
C VAL A 106 -13.49 8.16 -21.08
N GLY A 107 -14.68 8.37 -20.51
CA GLY A 107 -14.95 9.45 -19.57
C GLY A 107 -14.32 9.20 -18.20
N LEU A 108 -13.82 10.25 -17.55
CA LEU A 108 -13.29 10.21 -16.19
C LEU A 108 -14.18 11.04 -15.28
N SER A 109 -14.58 10.45 -14.16
CA SER A 109 -15.47 11.05 -13.16
C SER A 109 -14.72 11.90 -12.15
N THR A 110 -13.41 11.69 -12.03
CA THR A 110 -12.54 12.30 -11.02
C THR A 110 -11.26 12.86 -11.62
N GLY A 111 -10.56 13.66 -10.81
CA GLY A 111 -9.17 14.08 -11.07
C GLY A 111 -8.11 13.10 -10.58
N SER A 112 -8.50 11.97 -9.98
CA SER A 112 -7.57 11.08 -9.28
C SER A 112 -6.76 10.20 -10.23
N ASP A 113 -5.49 9.99 -9.87
CA ASP A 113 -4.63 9.02 -10.56
C ASP A 113 -5.17 7.59 -10.43
N SER A 114 -5.86 7.27 -9.34
CA SER A 114 -6.39 5.92 -9.09
C SER A 114 -7.51 5.54 -10.07
N GLU A 115 -8.40 6.47 -10.41
CA GLU A 115 -9.36 6.24 -11.50
C GLU A 115 -8.63 6.10 -12.85
N LEU A 116 -7.65 6.98 -13.11
CA LEU A 116 -6.86 6.94 -14.34
C LEU A 116 -6.13 5.61 -14.53
N ILE A 117 -5.50 5.08 -13.48
CA ILE A 117 -4.85 3.76 -13.45
C ILE A 117 -5.86 2.65 -13.72
N THR A 118 -7.04 2.73 -13.10
CA THR A 118 -8.10 1.74 -13.29
C THR A 118 -8.58 1.71 -14.74
N GLN A 119 -8.75 2.89 -15.36
CA GLN A 119 -9.12 2.99 -16.78
C GLN A 119 -7.99 2.52 -17.70
N LEU A 120 -6.72 2.83 -17.39
CA LEU A 120 -5.57 2.34 -18.16
C LEU A 120 -5.49 0.81 -18.15
N LEU A 121 -5.76 0.17 -17.01
CA LEU A 121 -5.82 -1.30 -16.90
C LEU A 121 -7.00 -1.90 -17.69
N ALA A 122 -8.10 -1.17 -17.82
CA ALA A 122 -9.25 -1.60 -18.61
C ALA A 122 -9.00 -1.53 -20.13
N LEU A 123 -8.09 -0.68 -20.60
CA LEU A 123 -7.71 -0.61 -22.01
C LEU A 123 -6.94 -1.87 -22.43
N THR A 124 -7.32 -2.44 -23.57
CA THR A 124 -6.59 -3.58 -24.17
C THR A 124 -5.21 -3.11 -24.64
N PRO A 125 -4.10 -3.68 -24.13
CA PRO A 125 -2.77 -3.37 -24.56
C PRO A 125 -2.52 -3.93 -25.97
N PRO A 126 -1.57 -3.37 -26.74
CA PRO A 126 -1.31 -3.83 -28.11
C PRO A 126 -0.90 -5.31 -28.24
N MET A 127 -0.42 -5.91 -27.15
CA MET A 127 0.14 -7.26 -27.12
C MET A 127 -0.86 -8.35 -26.68
N GLU A 128 -2.08 -7.99 -26.28
CA GLU A 128 -3.07 -8.97 -25.77
C GLU A 128 -3.99 -9.50 -26.88
N GLU A 129 -4.22 -10.81 -26.86
CA GLU A 129 -5.17 -11.46 -27.77
C GLU A 129 -6.62 -11.06 -27.41
N LEU A 130 -7.45 -10.83 -28.43
CA LEU A 130 -8.76 -10.17 -28.30
C LEU A 130 -9.73 -10.83 -27.28
N ASN A 131 -9.59 -12.14 -27.00
CA ASN A 131 -10.57 -12.91 -26.26
C ASN A 131 -10.05 -13.57 -24.97
N THR A 132 -8.79 -13.34 -24.57
CA THR A 132 -8.23 -13.93 -23.34
C THR A 132 -7.66 -12.83 -22.46
N PRO A 133 -8.18 -12.64 -21.23
CA PRO A 133 -7.62 -11.65 -20.32
C PRO A 133 -6.18 -11.98 -19.98
N ASP A 134 -5.25 -11.08 -20.31
CA ASP A 134 -3.87 -11.13 -19.82
C ASP A 134 -3.62 -9.95 -18.87
N TRP A 135 -4.02 -10.13 -17.60
CA TRP A 135 -3.81 -9.11 -16.57
C TRP A 135 -2.33 -8.84 -16.29
N VAL A 136 -1.45 -9.82 -16.49
CA VAL A 136 0.00 -9.61 -16.34
C VAL A 136 0.50 -8.70 -17.46
N ALA A 137 0.08 -8.91 -18.71
CA ALA A 137 0.43 -8.02 -19.82
C ALA A 137 -0.16 -6.61 -19.65
N ARG A 138 -1.42 -6.49 -19.18
CA ARG A 138 -2.04 -5.19 -18.85
C ARG A 138 -1.27 -4.44 -17.78
N ILE A 139 -0.88 -5.13 -16.69
CA ILE A 139 -0.08 -4.54 -15.62
C ILE A 139 1.32 -4.17 -16.13
N LYS A 140 1.99 -5.01 -16.93
CA LYS A 140 3.27 -4.68 -17.55
C LYS A 140 3.19 -3.45 -18.46
N ASN A 141 2.13 -3.35 -19.26
CA ASN A 141 1.88 -2.20 -20.12
C ASN A 141 1.67 -0.94 -19.29
N LEU A 142 0.85 -1.01 -18.23
CA LEU A 142 0.70 0.09 -17.27
C LEU A 142 2.07 0.51 -16.74
N MET A 143 2.88 -0.43 -16.25
CA MET A 143 4.18 -0.13 -15.65
C MET A 143 5.18 0.49 -16.63
N THR A 144 5.06 0.16 -17.92
CA THR A 144 5.86 0.78 -18.99
C THR A 144 5.44 2.23 -19.23
N GLU A 145 4.14 2.52 -19.11
CA GLU A 145 3.58 3.86 -19.30
C GLU A 145 3.66 4.74 -18.06
N THR A 146 3.82 4.15 -16.87
CA THR A 146 3.89 4.85 -15.58
C THR A 146 5.25 4.58 -14.90
N PRO A 147 6.24 5.49 -15.05
CA PRO A 147 7.60 5.25 -14.56
C PRO A 147 7.70 5.03 -13.04
N THR A 148 7.04 5.88 -12.24
CA THR A 148 6.98 5.87 -10.77
C THR A 148 5.97 6.96 -10.34
N SER A 149 5.39 6.99 -9.14
CA SER A 149 5.55 6.08 -8.00
C SER A 149 4.23 5.43 -7.61
N TYR A 150 4.19 4.11 -7.42
CA TYR A 150 2.96 3.43 -7.01
C TYR A 150 3.20 2.04 -6.40
N SER A 151 2.35 1.74 -5.42
CA SER A 151 1.98 0.38 -5.03
C SER A 151 0.51 0.17 -5.37
N LEU A 152 0.18 -0.95 -6.01
CA LEU A 152 -1.18 -1.28 -6.44
C LEU A 152 -1.65 -2.61 -5.89
N LEU A 153 -2.93 -2.66 -5.54
CA LEU A 153 -3.69 -3.90 -5.41
C LEU A 153 -4.77 -3.91 -6.50
N VAL A 154 -4.75 -4.93 -7.34
CA VAL A 154 -5.77 -5.15 -8.39
C VAL A 154 -6.50 -6.45 -8.08
N MET A 155 -7.79 -6.36 -7.78
CA MET A 155 -8.65 -7.51 -7.55
C MET A 155 -9.38 -7.86 -8.84
N PHE A 156 -9.31 -9.13 -9.24
CA PHE A 156 -10.03 -9.68 -10.39
C PHE A 156 -10.42 -11.13 -10.10
N LYS A 157 -11.71 -11.47 -10.27
CA LYS A 157 -12.26 -12.79 -9.93
C LYS A 157 -11.83 -13.25 -8.52
N ASP A 158 -11.06 -14.33 -8.42
CA ASP A 158 -10.61 -14.98 -7.19
C ASP A 158 -9.14 -14.67 -6.84
N VAL A 159 -8.53 -13.68 -7.50
CA VAL A 159 -7.13 -13.29 -7.29
C VAL A 159 -6.97 -11.81 -6.96
N ILE A 160 -5.92 -11.51 -6.19
CA ILE A 160 -5.39 -10.15 -6.01
C ILE A 160 -3.99 -10.11 -6.58
N TYR A 161 -3.74 -9.14 -7.46
CA TYR A 161 -2.39 -8.78 -7.89
C TYR A 161 -1.85 -7.68 -6.99
N ALA A 162 -0.69 -7.92 -6.39
CA ALA A 162 0.08 -6.92 -5.66
C ALA A 162 1.27 -6.49 -6.53
N VAL A 163 1.35 -5.19 -6.80
CA VAL A 163 2.29 -4.62 -7.77
C VAL A 163 3.04 -3.46 -7.15
N ARG A 164 4.35 -3.42 -7.37
CA ARG A 164 5.21 -2.31 -6.97
C ARG A 164 5.90 -1.74 -8.20
N ASP A 165 5.96 -0.41 -8.33
CA ASP A 165 6.63 0.24 -9.46
C ASP A 165 8.09 -0.23 -9.63
N PRO A 166 8.69 -0.14 -10.82
CA PRO A 166 10.06 -0.61 -11.06
C PRO A 166 11.11 -0.05 -10.10
N TYR A 167 10.91 1.19 -9.60
CA TYR A 167 11.82 1.82 -8.62
C TYR A 167 11.61 1.35 -7.19
N GLY A 168 10.51 0.65 -6.92
CA GLY A 168 10.17 0.21 -5.58
C GLY A 168 9.80 1.37 -4.65
N ASN A 169 9.33 2.50 -5.18
CA ASN A 169 9.28 3.75 -4.43
C ASN A 169 8.31 3.69 -3.24
N ARG A 170 7.09 3.20 -3.47
CA ARG A 170 6.06 3.05 -2.43
C ARG A 170 6.17 1.67 -1.77
N PRO A 171 5.92 1.54 -0.46
CA PRO A 171 6.06 0.27 0.23
C PRO A 171 4.88 -0.67 -0.06
N LEU A 172 5.15 -1.97 -0.06
CA LEU A 172 4.15 -3.02 -0.19
C LEU A 172 4.73 -4.33 0.36
N SER A 173 4.05 -4.90 1.36
CA SER A 173 4.50 -6.08 2.09
C SER A 173 3.41 -7.14 2.11
N ILE A 174 3.82 -8.39 2.16
CA ILE A 174 2.97 -9.58 2.25
C ILE A 174 3.11 -10.18 3.65
N GLY A 175 1.97 -10.57 4.21
CA GLY A 175 1.87 -11.33 5.45
C GLY A 175 0.97 -12.54 5.29
N ARG A 176 1.01 -13.41 6.29
CA ARG A 176 0.23 -14.65 6.38
C ARG A 176 -0.55 -14.67 7.68
N VAL A 177 -1.86 -14.86 7.60
CA VAL A 177 -2.70 -15.18 8.76
C VAL A 177 -2.40 -16.61 9.17
N VAL A 178 -2.15 -16.82 10.46
CA VAL A 178 -1.85 -18.14 11.03
C VAL A 178 -2.73 -18.37 12.26
N PRO A 179 -2.91 -19.63 12.69
CA PRO A 179 -3.59 -19.92 13.95
C PRO A 179 -2.98 -19.14 15.12
N ILE A 180 -3.84 -18.66 16.03
CA ILE A 180 -3.43 -17.87 17.21
C ILE A 180 -2.35 -18.62 18.03
N SER A 181 -2.46 -19.94 18.15
CA SER A 181 -1.49 -20.79 18.85
C SER A 181 -0.08 -20.75 18.25
N LYS A 182 0.06 -20.35 16.99
CA LYS A 182 1.32 -20.28 16.24
C LYS A 182 1.79 -18.84 15.96
N LEU A 183 1.06 -17.82 16.45
CA LEU A 183 1.40 -16.42 16.20
C LEU A 183 2.78 -16.05 16.78
N HIS A 184 3.09 -16.52 17.99
CA HIS A 184 4.36 -16.25 18.68
C HIS A 184 5.41 -17.36 18.54
N SER A 185 5.09 -18.48 17.88
CA SER A 185 6.05 -19.57 17.69
C SER A 185 7.01 -19.29 16.54
N THR A 186 8.23 -19.80 16.60
CA THR A 186 9.18 -19.72 15.47
C THR A 186 8.90 -20.79 14.42
N GLY A 187 8.07 -21.79 14.72
CA GLY A 187 7.80 -22.96 13.87
C GLY A 187 6.56 -22.89 12.97
N ALA A 188 5.93 -21.72 12.82
CA ALA A 188 4.79 -21.59 11.91
C ALA A 188 5.29 -21.61 10.45
N GLY A 189 5.01 -22.67 9.70
CA GLY A 189 5.39 -22.82 8.28
C GLY A 189 4.41 -22.15 7.32
N GLU A 190 4.66 -22.25 6.01
CA GLU A 190 3.69 -21.84 4.98
C GLU A 190 2.42 -22.71 5.02
N GLU A 191 2.57 -23.99 5.40
CA GLU A 191 1.47 -24.96 5.62
C GLU A 191 0.45 -24.54 6.68
N ASP A 192 0.85 -23.66 7.60
CA ASP A 192 -0.01 -23.11 8.66
C ASP A 192 -0.79 -21.86 8.22
N THR A 193 -0.72 -21.49 6.94
CA THR A 193 -1.32 -20.25 6.44
C THR A 193 -2.82 -20.42 6.21
N GLU A 194 -3.64 -19.71 6.99
CA GLU A 194 -5.10 -19.66 6.84
C GLU A 194 -5.54 -18.60 5.81
N GLY A 195 -4.69 -17.62 5.53
CA GLY A 195 -4.96 -16.58 4.55
C GLY A 195 -3.76 -15.69 4.28
N TRP A 196 -3.79 -15.02 3.14
CA TRP A 196 -2.74 -14.09 2.71
C TRP A 196 -3.24 -12.65 2.80
N VAL A 197 -2.35 -11.76 3.22
CA VAL A 197 -2.64 -10.33 3.36
C VAL A 197 -1.53 -9.52 2.72
N VAL A 198 -1.91 -8.40 2.10
CA VAL A 198 -0.96 -7.42 1.55
C VAL A 198 -1.28 -6.06 2.12
N SER A 199 -0.24 -5.31 2.45
CA SER A 199 -0.39 -4.01 3.08
C SER A 199 0.76 -3.09 2.71
N SER A 200 0.53 -1.78 2.73
CA SER A 200 1.63 -0.82 2.61
C SER A 200 2.64 -0.93 3.76
N GLU A 201 2.23 -1.43 4.94
CA GLU A 201 3.12 -1.53 6.10
C GLU A 201 2.93 -2.81 6.91
N SER A 202 4.05 -3.37 7.40
CA SER A 202 4.06 -4.58 8.21
C SER A 202 3.41 -4.41 9.59
N CYS A 203 3.33 -3.19 10.13
CA CYS A 203 2.68 -2.92 11.42
C CYS A 203 1.21 -3.37 11.43
N SER A 204 0.55 -3.32 10.27
CA SER A 204 -0.85 -3.72 10.12
C SER A 204 -1.09 -5.22 10.32
N PHE A 205 -0.07 -6.05 10.15
CA PHE A 205 -0.18 -7.51 10.28
C PHE A 205 -0.44 -7.93 11.73
N GLN A 206 0.22 -7.28 12.69
CA GLN A 206 0.02 -7.57 14.11
C GLN A 206 -1.44 -7.35 14.54
N SER A 207 -2.09 -6.31 14.02
CA SER A 207 -3.48 -5.97 14.34
C SER A 207 -4.51 -6.99 13.84
N ILE A 208 -4.11 -7.91 12.97
CA ILE A 208 -4.99 -8.95 12.41
C ILE A 208 -4.45 -10.37 12.66
N GLY A 209 -3.45 -10.53 13.52
CA GLY A 209 -2.85 -11.84 13.79
C GLY A 209 -2.10 -12.43 12.59
N ALA A 210 -1.58 -11.59 11.70
CA ALA A 210 -0.75 -12.02 10.58
C ALA A 210 0.75 -11.90 10.92
N LYS A 211 1.55 -12.82 10.39
CA LYS A 211 3.02 -12.78 10.45
C LYS A 211 3.57 -12.20 9.16
N TYR A 212 4.61 -11.40 9.28
CA TYR A 212 5.36 -10.91 8.14
C TYR A 212 5.90 -12.09 7.30
N TYR A 213 5.75 -12.00 5.98
CA TYR A 213 6.28 -12.98 5.04
C TYR A 213 7.45 -12.40 4.26
N ARG A 214 7.20 -11.38 3.41
CA ARG A 214 8.24 -10.66 2.66
C ARG A 214 7.69 -9.34 2.08
N GLU A 215 8.57 -8.49 1.56
CA GLU A 215 8.19 -7.37 0.70
C GLU A 215 7.87 -7.84 -0.72
N VAL A 216 7.03 -7.07 -1.41
CA VAL A 216 6.93 -7.09 -2.88
C VAL A 216 8.16 -6.37 -3.43
N LEU A 217 8.90 -7.03 -4.31
CA LEU A 217 10.15 -6.51 -4.87
C LEU A 217 9.86 -5.36 -5.86
N PRO A 218 10.81 -4.44 -6.07
CA PRO A 218 10.69 -3.41 -7.10
C PRO A 218 10.39 -4.03 -8.47
N GLY A 219 9.33 -3.54 -9.12
CA GLY A 219 8.88 -4.06 -10.42
C GLY A 219 8.13 -5.40 -10.38
N GLU A 220 7.94 -6.00 -9.21
CA GLU A 220 7.32 -7.31 -9.08
C GLU A 220 5.80 -7.25 -9.25
N ILE A 221 5.26 -8.22 -10.00
CA ILE A 221 3.84 -8.52 -10.12
C ILE A 221 3.60 -9.84 -9.39
N VAL A 222 2.97 -9.76 -8.22
CA VAL A 222 2.65 -10.93 -7.39
C VAL A 222 1.18 -11.25 -7.52
N GLN A 223 0.84 -12.49 -7.83
CA GLN A 223 -0.52 -13.00 -7.74
C GLN A 223 -0.73 -13.70 -6.40
N ILE A 224 -1.85 -13.39 -5.77
CA ILE A 224 -2.28 -13.98 -4.51
C ILE A 224 -3.66 -14.61 -4.74
N SER A 225 -3.76 -15.89 -4.43
CA SER A 225 -4.99 -16.67 -4.55
C SER A 225 -5.13 -17.64 -3.37
N LYS A 226 -6.20 -18.43 -3.36
CA LYS A 226 -6.37 -19.55 -2.43
C LYS A 226 -5.26 -20.61 -2.54
N HIS A 227 -4.49 -20.62 -3.63
CA HIS A 227 -3.40 -21.55 -3.87
C HIS A 227 -2.04 -21.02 -3.39
N GLY A 228 -1.98 -19.79 -2.87
CA GLY A 228 -0.75 -19.20 -2.35
C GLY A 228 -0.34 -17.92 -3.07
N VAL A 229 0.93 -17.60 -2.90
CA VAL A 229 1.59 -16.41 -3.43
C VAL A 229 2.53 -16.82 -4.56
N GLN A 230 2.40 -16.21 -5.73
CA GLN A 230 3.24 -16.50 -6.88
C GLN A 230 3.77 -15.20 -7.49
N SER A 231 5.10 -15.13 -7.68
CA SER A 231 5.70 -14.08 -8.49
C SER A 231 5.51 -14.41 -9.97
N LEU A 232 4.73 -13.59 -10.70
CA LEU A 232 4.42 -13.84 -12.10
C LEU A 232 5.40 -13.13 -13.05
N SER A 233 5.95 -11.99 -12.63
CA SER A 233 6.93 -11.24 -13.42
C SER A 233 7.65 -10.20 -12.58
N VAL A 234 8.82 -9.77 -13.07
CA VAL A 234 9.51 -8.57 -12.61
C VAL A 234 9.76 -7.67 -13.82
N VAL A 235 9.23 -6.45 -13.80
CA VAL A 235 9.54 -5.42 -14.79
C VAL A 235 10.81 -4.69 -14.35
N PRO A 236 11.90 -4.74 -15.14
CA PRO A 236 13.15 -4.11 -14.74
C PRO A 236 13.04 -2.59 -14.79
N ARG A 237 13.87 -1.92 -13.98
CA ARG A 237 14.17 -0.50 -14.17
C ARG A 237 14.99 -0.29 -15.44
N PRO A 238 15.05 0.94 -15.97
CA PRO A 238 16.05 1.29 -16.98
C PRO A 238 17.47 0.92 -16.50
N GLU A 239 18.30 0.50 -17.44
CA GLU A 239 19.66 0.06 -17.15
C GLU A 239 20.48 1.20 -16.56
N GLY A 240 21.18 0.93 -15.44
CA GLY A 240 21.99 1.90 -14.72
C GLY A 240 21.26 2.63 -13.59
N ASP A 241 19.93 2.57 -13.51
CA ASP A 241 19.17 3.25 -12.48
C ASP A 241 19.15 2.50 -11.14
N LEU A 242 19.40 3.25 -10.06
CA LEU A 242 19.33 2.75 -8.69
C LEU A 242 17.86 2.61 -8.23
N PRO A 243 17.56 1.71 -7.27
CA PRO A 243 16.29 1.74 -6.55
C PRO A 243 16.05 3.12 -5.93
N ALA A 244 14.79 3.55 -5.88
CA ALA A 244 14.42 4.85 -5.34
C ALA A 244 13.29 4.71 -4.32
N PHE A 245 13.52 3.92 -3.26
CA PHE A 245 12.60 3.83 -2.13
C PHE A 245 12.37 5.21 -1.50
N CYS A 246 11.13 5.52 -1.14
CA CYS A 246 10.79 6.83 -0.61
C CYS A 246 11.38 7.03 0.80
N ILE A 247 12.47 7.81 0.90
CA ILE A 247 13.13 8.13 2.18
C ILE A 247 12.18 8.76 3.21
N PHE A 248 11.12 9.45 2.75
CA PHE A 248 10.11 10.07 3.62
C PHE A 248 9.31 9.03 4.42
N GLU A 249 9.23 7.77 3.98
CA GLU A 249 8.68 6.68 4.77
C GLU A 249 9.49 6.49 6.06
N TYR A 250 10.82 6.50 5.97
CA TYR A 250 11.70 6.43 7.13
C TYR A 250 11.69 7.70 7.96
N VAL A 251 11.65 8.89 7.34
CA VAL A 251 11.72 10.17 8.08
C VAL A 251 10.49 10.39 8.94
N TYR A 252 9.28 10.19 8.40
CA TYR A 252 8.05 10.60 9.07
C TYR A 252 6.83 9.73 8.77
N PHE A 253 6.63 9.36 7.50
CA PHE A 253 5.32 8.93 7.04
C PHE A 253 4.89 7.55 7.54
N ALA A 254 5.83 6.59 7.65
CA ALA A 254 5.52 5.27 8.15
C ALA A 254 5.51 5.21 9.69
N ARG A 255 4.83 4.20 10.22
CA ARG A 255 4.88 3.94 11.66
C ARG A 255 6.24 3.38 12.08
N PRO A 256 6.73 3.70 13.30
CA PRO A 256 8.04 3.24 13.77
C PRO A 256 8.21 1.71 13.84
N ASP A 257 7.12 0.96 14.07
CA ASP A 257 7.10 -0.50 14.17
C ASP A 257 6.99 -1.22 12.81
N SER A 258 7.04 -0.48 11.71
CA SER A 258 7.08 -1.03 10.35
C SER A 258 8.50 -1.41 9.92
N ILE A 259 8.58 -2.40 9.02
CA ILE A 259 9.82 -2.93 8.45
C ILE A 259 9.81 -2.70 6.94
N PHE A 260 10.85 -2.04 6.44
CA PHE A 260 11.15 -1.89 5.00
C PHE A 260 12.62 -2.19 4.77
N GLU A 261 12.94 -2.81 3.65
CA GLU A 261 14.31 -3.14 3.24
C GLU A 261 15.10 -3.88 4.33
N GLY A 262 14.40 -4.74 5.09
CA GLY A 262 14.96 -5.49 6.22
C GLY A 262 15.25 -4.66 7.48
N GLN A 263 14.83 -3.39 7.52
CA GLN A 263 15.11 -2.46 8.62
C GLN A 263 13.82 -1.94 9.26
N MET A 264 13.80 -1.90 10.58
CA MET A 264 12.70 -1.28 11.33
C MET A 264 12.83 0.25 11.28
N VAL A 265 11.73 0.94 10.99
CA VAL A 265 11.69 2.41 10.89
C VAL A 265 12.19 3.08 12.17
N TYR A 266 11.80 2.57 13.34
CA TYR A 266 12.28 3.05 14.65
C TYR A 266 13.82 3.08 14.72
N THR A 267 14.47 1.97 14.35
CA THR A 267 15.93 1.84 14.41
C THR A 267 16.62 2.79 13.42
N VAL A 268 16.05 2.97 12.22
CA VAL A 268 16.57 3.93 11.24
C VAL A 268 16.52 5.34 11.80
N ARG A 269 15.37 5.78 12.33
CA ARG A 269 15.21 7.11 12.96
C ARG A 269 16.19 7.32 14.13
N GLN A 270 16.38 6.30 14.96
CA GLN A 270 17.36 6.34 16.06
C GLN A 270 18.79 6.52 15.55
N ARG A 271 19.19 5.81 14.49
CA ARG A 271 20.51 5.98 13.87
C ARG A 271 20.68 7.38 13.27
N CYS A 272 19.65 7.93 12.62
CA CYS A 272 19.67 9.32 12.15
C CYS A 272 19.88 10.32 13.30
N GLY A 273 19.24 10.09 14.45
CA GLY A 273 19.45 10.89 15.65
C GLY A 273 20.90 10.84 16.16
N ARG A 274 21.51 9.65 16.19
CA ARG A 274 22.94 9.49 16.53
C ARG A 274 23.83 10.22 15.53
N GLN A 275 23.54 10.11 14.23
CA GLN A 275 24.31 10.79 13.20
C GLN A 275 24.23 12.31 13.35
N LEU A 276 23.04 12.86 13.67
CA LEU A 276 22.85 14.28 13.93
C LEU A 276 23.68 14.78 15.12
N ALA A 277 23.82 13.99 16.18
CA ALA A 277 24.68 14.32 17.32
C ALA A 277 26.17 14.37 16.96
N ILE A 278 26.61 13.58 15.97
CA ILE A 278 27.99 13.59 15.47
C ILE A 278 28.22 14.81 14.57
N GLU A 279 27.28 15.11 13.68
CA GLU A 279 27.43 16.18 12.69
C GLU A 279 27.18 17.58 13.26
N ALA A 280 26.31 17.69 14.27
CA ALA A 280 25.89 18.94 14.85
C ALA A 280 25.78 18.88 16.39
N PRO A 281 26.88 18.58 17.11
CA PRO A 281 26.88 18.64 18.57
C PRO A 281 26.62 20.06 19.06
N THR A 282 26.00 20.21 20.23
CA THR A 282 25.71 21.52 20.84
C THR A 282 25.81 21.39 22.36
N ASP A 283 26.26 22.46 23.02
CA ASP A 283 26.31 22.59 24.47
C ASP A 283 24.93 22.95 25.04
N VAL A 284 24.22 21.95 25.55
CA VAL A 284 22.87 22.06 26.13
C VAL A 284 22.73 21.13 27.33
N ASP A 285 21.79 21.43 28.21
CA ASP A 285 21.57 20.63 29.42
C ASP A 285 20.86 19.30 29.12
N VAL A 286 19.90 19.29 28.18
CA VAL A 286 18.93 18.21 27.99
C VAL A 286 18.53 18.06 26.53
N VAL A 287 18.09 16.86 26.16
CA VAL A 287 17.51 16.56 24.84
C VAL A 287 16.03 16.20 25.02
N SER A 288 15.17 16.74 24.16
CA SER A 288 13.75 16.40 24.13
C SER A 288 13.26 16.17 22.70
N THR A 289 12.00 15.77 22.55
CA THR A 289 11.36 15.49 21.27
C THR A 289 10.18 16.43 21.03
N VAL A 290 9.90 16.70 19.76
CA VAL A 290 8.55 17.11 19.34
C VAL A 290 7.81 15.82 18.97
N PRO A 291 6.86 15.36 19.79
CA PRO A 291 6.24 14.06 19.61
C PRO A 291 5.37 14.01 18.34
N GLU A 292 5.12 12.83 17.76
CA GLU A 292 5.63 11.51 18.20
C GLU A 292 6.77 10.97 17.31
N SER A 293 6.81 11.36 16.03
CA SER A 293 7.72 10.77 15.03
C SER A 293 9.21 10.98 15.34
N ALA A 294 9.57 12.07 16.03
CA ALA A 294 10.96 12.42 16.34
C ALA A 294 11.51 11.71 17.58
N THR A 295 10.67 11.04 18.38
CA THR A 295 11.08 10.41 19.65
C THR A 295 12.26 9.44 19.48
N PRO A 296 12.29 8.52 18.50
CA PRO A 296 13.44 7.62 18.32
C PRO A 296 14.72 8.39 17.98
N ALA A 297 14.62 9.47 17.19
CA ALA A 297 15.77 10.30 16.81
C ALA A 297 16.30 11.10 18.00
N ALA A 298 15.42 11.71 18.82
CA ALA A 298 15.82 12.41 20.04
C ALA A 298 16.52 11.46 21.04
N LEU A 299 15.99 10.25 21.23
CA LEU A 299 16.63 9.20 22.03
C LEU A 299 18.02 8.82 21.48
N GLY A 300 18.13 8.69 20.15
CA GLY A 300 19.40 8.43 19.48
C GLY A 300 20.42 9.54 19.69
N TYR A 301 20.01 10.80 19.54
CA TYR A 301 20.84 11.98 19.76
C TYR A 301 21.32 12.04 21.22
N ALA A 302 20.40 11.92 22.19
CA ALA A 302 20.70 11.95 23.61
C ALA A 302 21.74 10.89 24.01
N GLN A 303 21.53 9.65 23.54
CA GLN A 303 22.46 8.55 23.78
C GLN A 303 23.85 8.81 23.20
N GLN A 304 23.93 9.35 21.98
CA GLN A 304 25.20 9.61 21.30
C GLN A 304 25.96 10.78 21.95
N SER A 305 25.25 11.81 22.42
CA SER A 305 25.82 12.99 23.06
C SER A 305 26.13 12.82 24.55
N GLY A 306 25.68 11.71 25.17
CA GLY A 306 25.81 11.49 26.61
C GLY A 306 24.92 12.41 27.47
N LEU A 307 23.87 12.98 26.88
CA LEU A 307 22.94 13.92 27.52
C LEU A 307 21.68 13.20 28.00
N PRO A 308 21.04 13.66 29.09
CA PRO A 308 19.76 13.12 29.52
C PRO A 308 18.65 13.45 28.51
N TYR A 309 17.84 12.45 28.17
CA TYR A 309 16.57 12.66 27.48
C TYR A 309 15.48 13.00 28.49
N MET A 310 14.69 14.04 28.23
CA MET A 310 13.51 14.40 29.00
C MET A 310 12.31 14.64 28.09
N GLU A 311 11.15 14.17 28.48
CA GLU A 311 9.89 14.45 27.80
C GLU A 311 9.36 15.80 28.27
N VAL A 312 9.39 16.80 27.39
CA VAL A 312 9.00 18.19 27.70
C VAL A 312 7.66 18.55 27.05
N LEU A 313 7.30 17.87 25.97
CA LEU A 313 6.04 18.05 25.25
C LEU A 313 5.23 16.76 25.37
N CYS A 314 4.00 16.89 25.88
CA CYS A 314 3.00 15.82 26.00
C CYS A 314 1.85 16.07 25.02
#